data_AF-A0A5J9V541-F1
#
_entry.id   AF-A0A5J9V541-F1
#
_cell.length_a   1.000
_cell.length_b   1.000
_cell.length_c   1.000
_cell.angle_alpha   90.00
_cell.angle_beta   90.00
_cell.angle_gamma   90.00
#
_symmetry.space_group_name_H-M   'P 1'
#
loop_
_entity.id
_entity.type
_entity.pdbx_description
1 polymer ?
#
loop_
_entity_poly.entity_id
_entity_poly.type
_entity_poly.pdbx_seq_one_letter_code
_entity_poly.pdbx_strand_id
1 'polypeptide(L)'
;SWDVITPGDHDRPPNGILGILCRQWYQGVVQYKGKQEPALTWDHYKVAQDLPDSGGRCFDHKAEWDFFSCEPGMEEVAARVVNKVCQKLVPDMWYEARIQAVITYHAQVHKTTVNKTQARTMQLTRAQYLLVPPSWLATHHATWEYMARRWCDPEW
;
A
#
# COMPACT_ATOMS: atom_id res chain seq x y z
N SER A 1 -14.96 -19.54 16.43
CA SER A 1 -16.30 -18.95 16.25
C SER A 1 -16.09 -17.72 15.39
N TRP A 2 -16.76 -17.63 14.24
CA TRP A 2 -16.71 -16.44 13.39
C TRP A 2 -17.85 -15.53 13.81
N ASP A 3 -17.53 -14.27 14.12
CA ASP A 3 -18.55 -13.27 14.45
C ASP A 3 -19.08 -12.66 13.15
N VAL A 4 -20.40 -12.70 12.99
CA VAL A 4 -21.07 -12.08 11.84
C VAL A 4 -21.07 -10.57 12.05
N ILE A 5 -20.35 -9.85 11.21
CA ILE A 5 -20.25 -8.38 11.28
C ILE A 5 -21.48 -7.78 10.61
N THR A 6 -22.28 -7.01 11.35
CA THR A 6 -23.35 -6.19 10.79
C THR A 6 -22.83 -4.80 10.37
N PRO A 7 -23.47 -4.13 9.39
CA PRO A 7 -23.10 -2.76 9.02
C PRO A 7 -23.16 -1.81 10.23
N GLY A 8 -22.00 -1.40 10.73
CA GLY A 8 -21.88 -0.54 11.92
C GLY A 8 -21.12 -1.17 13.10
N ASP A 9 -20.84 -2.48 13.07
CA ASP A 9 -20.15 -3.19 14.17
C ASP A 9 -18.65 -2.86 14.30
N HIS A 10 -18.08 -2.19 13.30
CA HIS A 10 -16.70 -1.73 13.33
C HIS A 10 -16.59 -0.26 12.93
N ASP A 11 -15.90 0.54 13.76
CA ASP A 11 -15.55 1.93 13.45
C ASP A 11 -14.63 2.05 12.21
N ARG A 12 -14.00 0.95 11.80
CA ARG A 12 -13.08 0.91 10.64
C ARG A 12 -13.78 0.32 9.42
N PRO A 13 -14.02 1.12 8.36
CA PRO A 13 -14.62 0.59 7.14
C PRO A 13 -13.70 -0.45 6.49
N PRO A 14 -14.24 -1.48 5.80
CA PRO A 14 -13.46 -2.54 5.15
C PRO A 14 -12.33 -2.02 4.26
N ASN A 15 -12.56 -0.92 3.54
CA ASN A 15 -11.53 -0.26 2.71
C ASN A 15 -10.31 0.20 3.52
N GLY A 16 -10.52 0.67 4.75
CA GLY A 16 -9.45 1.06 5.65
C GLY A 16 -8.59 -0.13 6.07
N ILE A 17 -9.21 -1.29 6.28
CA ILE A 17 -8.51 -2.54 6.61
C ILE A 17 -7.71 -3.04 5.40
N LEU A 18 -8.34 -3.08 4.22
CA LEU A 18 -7.66 -3.42 2.96
C LEU A 18 -6.42 -2.53 2.72
N GLY A 19 -6.53 -1.22 3.00
CA GLY A 19 -5.41 -0.30 2.87
C GLY A 19 -4.26 -0.59 3.85
N ILE A 20 -4.55 -1.06 5.06
CA ILE A 20 -3.53 -1.49 6.04
C ILE A 20 -2.83 -2.76 5.53
N LEU A 21 -3.62 -3.74 5.09
CA LEU A 21 -3.11 -5.01 4.58
C LEU A 21 -2.21 -4.80 3.34
N CYS A 22 -2.60 -3.93 2.40
CA CYS A 22 -1.74 -3.60 1.25
C CYS A 22 -0.37 -3.07 1.66
N ARG A 23 -0.26 -2.30 2.75
CA ARG A 23 1.03 -1.79 3.27
C ARG A 23 1.82 -2.87 4.00
N GLN A 24 1.14 -3.66 4.84
CA GLN A 24 1.78 -4.68 5.66
C GLN A 24 2.36 -5.81 4.82
N TRP A 25 1.65 -6.19 3.76
CA TRP A 25 2.03 -7.27 2.83
C TRP A 25 2.61 -6.72 1.53
N TYR A 26 3.22 -5.53 1.58
CA TYR A 26 3.90 -4.99 0.41
C TYR A 26 5.08 -5.89 0.04
N GLN A 27 5.03 -6.47 -1.17
CA GLN A 27 5.97 -7.50 -1.61
C GLN A 27 7.26 -6.96 -2.26
N GLY A 28 7.45 -5.64 -2.28
CA GLY A 28 8.65 -5.04 -2.88
C GLY A 28 8.65 -5.09 -4.41
N VAL A 29 9.76 -5.55 -4.98
CA VAL A 29 9.97 -5.70 -6.43
C VAL A 29 9.50 -7.08 -6.86
N VAL A 30 8.66 -7.12 -7.90
CA VAL A 30 7.98 -8.33 -8.37
C VAL A 30 8.23 -8.54 -9.85
N GLN A 31 8.15 -9.79 -10.29
CA GLN A 31 8.21 -10.15 -11.72
C GLN A 31 6.81 -9.96 -12.33
N TYR A 32 6.63 -8.94 -13.16
CA TYR A 32 5.38 -8.68 -13.87
C TYR A 32 5.65 -8.48 -15.37
N LYS A 33 4.91 -9.23 -16.21
CA LYS A 33 5.02 -9.17 -17.69
C LYS A 33 6.45 -9.19 -18.22
N GLY A 34 7.31 -10.04 -17.63
CA GLY A 34 8.70 -10.22 -18.05
C GLY A 34 9.68 -9.18 -17.50
N LYS A 35 9.25 -8.25 -16.64
CA LYS A 35 10.09 -7.21 -16.04
C LYS A 35 10.07 -7.32 -14.52
N GLN A 36 11.19 -6.96 -13.89
CA GLN A 36 11.23 -6.72 -12.45
C GLN A 36 10.88 -5.27 -12.18
N GLU A 37 9.80 -5.03 -11.45
CA GLU A 37 9.37 -3.69 -11.09
C GLU A 37 8.68 -3.66 -9.72
N PRO A 38 8.68 -2.51 -9.01
CA PRO A 38 8.00 -2.42 -7.72
C PRO A 38 6.49 -2.70 -7.83
N ALA A 39 5.89 -3.28 -6.80
CA ALA A 39 4.46 -3.60 -6.76
C ALA A 39 3.57 -2.35 -6.60
N LEU A 40 3.48 -1.51 -7.63
CA LEU A 40 2.77 -0.23 -7.60
C LEU A 40 1.30 -0.31 -8.00
N THR A 41 0.82 -1.47 -8.46
CA THR A 41 -0.56 -1.67 -8.92
C THR A 41 -1.17 -2.91 -8.30
N TRP A 42 -2.49 -2.98 -8.28
CA TRP A 42 -3.17 -4.19 -7.80
C TRP A 42 -2.84 -5.44 -8.64
N ASP A 43 -2.57 -5.28 -9.93
CA ASP A 43 -2.12 -6.40 -10.77
C ASP A 43 -0.76 -6.94 -10.33
N HIS A 44 0.14 -6.09 -9.81
CA HIS A 44 1.42 -6.55 -9.28
C HIS A 44 1.20 -7.43 -8.05
N TYR A 45 0.30 -7.05 -7.15
CA TYR A 45 -0.03 -7.86 -5.97
C TYR A 45 -0.62 -9.23 -6.34
N LYS A 46 -1.41 -9.33 -7.41
CA LYS A 46 -2.02 -10.61 -7.86
C LYS A 46 -1.04 -11.60 -8.49
N VAL A 47 0.11 -11.13 -8.98
CA VAL A 47 1.14 -11.99 -9.61
C VAL A 47 2.29 -12.31 -8.68
N ALA A 48 2.42 -11.55 -7.60
CA ALA A 48 3.55 -11.64 -6.74
C ALA A 48 3.43 -12.89 -5.85
N GLN A 49 4.56 -13.57 -5.64
CA GLN A 49 4.59 -14.88 -4.99
C GLN A 49 4.17 -14.73 -3.53
N ASP A 50 3.32 -15.64 -3.04
CA ASP A 50 2.95 -15.65 -1.63
C ASP A 50 4.22 -15.83 -0.80
N LEU A 51 4.53 -14.82 0.02
CA LEU A 51 5.61 -14.91 0.99
C LEU A 51 5.11 -15.76 2.15
N PRO A 52 5.92 -16.69 2.67
CA PRO A 52 5.59 -17.36 3.92
C PRO A 52 5.34 -16.31 4.99
N ASP A 53 4.24 -16.46 5.74
CA ASP A 53 3.96 -15.57 6.84
C ASP A 53 5.02 -15.69 7.95
N SER A 54 4.92 -14.87 9.00
CA SER A 54 5.86 -14.93 10.15
C SER A 54 5.88 -16.28 10.88
N GLY A 55 4.92 -17.16 10.61
CA GLY A 55 4.86 -18.54 11.09
C GLY A 55 5.33 -19.59 10.07
N GLY A 56 5.86 -19.18 8.92
CA GLY A 56 6.34 -20.08 7.86
C GLY A 56 5.23 -20.74 7.03
N ARG A 57 3.98 -20.24 7.12
CA ARG A 57 2.86 -20.79 6.36
C ARG A 57 2.84 -20.18 4.96
N CYS A 58 2.91 -21.04 3.95
CA CYS A 58 2.54 -20.72 2.57
C CYS A 58 1.13 -21.26 2.34
N PHE A 59 0.18 -20.37 2.06
CA PHE A 59 -1.17 -20.78 1.68
C PHE A 59 -1.19 -20.97 0.16
N ASP A 60 -1.81 -22.06 -0.32
CA ASP A 60 -1.83 -22.45 -1.74
C ASP A 60 -2.68 -21.50 -2.62
N HIS A 61 -3.31 -20.48 -2.02
CA HIS A 61 -4.24 -19.57 -2.67
C HIS A 61 -3.77 -18.12 -2.52
N LYS A 62 -3.41 -17.53 -3.66
CA LYS A 62 -2.95 -16.14 -3.85
C LYS A 62 -3.69 -15.16 -2.97
N ALA A 63 -3.04 -14.66 -1.91
CA ALA A 63 -3.58 -13.67 -0.99
C ALA A 63 -5.12 -13.76 -0.83
N GLU A 64 -5.65 -14.93 -0.44
CA GLU A 64 -7.03 -14.98 -0.01
C GLU A 64 -7.14 -14.08 1.21
N TRP A 65 -8.09 -13.16 1.13
CA TRP A 65 -8.36 -12.14 2.13
C TRP A 65 -9.07 -12.76 3.33
N ASP A 66 -8.55 -13.90 3.81
CA ASP A 66 -9.09 -14.83 4.81
C ASP A 66 -9.39 -14.19 6.18
N PHE A 67 -9.01 -12.93 6.36
CA PHE A 67 -9.52 -12.09 7.44
C PHE A 67 -11.03 -11.81 7.31
N PHE A 68 -11.61 -11.98 6.12
CA PHE A 68 -13.02 -11.77 5.84
C PHE A 68 -13.59 -12.99 5.11
N SER A 69 -14.38 -13.79 5.83
CA SER A 69 -15.32 -14.72 5.18
C SER A 69 -16.53 -13.94 4.68
N CYS A 70 -16.95 -14.16 3.43
CA CYS A 70 -18.24 -13.70 2.96
C CYS A 70 -19.34 -14.73 3.27
N GLU A 71 -20.60 -14.29 3.22
CA GLU A 71 -21.73 -15.23 3.27
C GLU A 71 -21.59 -16.28 2.14
N PRO A 72 -21.91 -17.55 2.41
CA PRO A 72 -21.90 -18.58 1.37
C PRO A 72 -22.75 -18.16 0.16
N GLY A 73 -22.17 -18.20 -1.04
CA GLY A 73 -22.80 -17.74 -2.28
C GLY A 73 -22.51 -16.29 -2.67
N MET A 74 -21.77 -15.53 -1.85
CA MET A 74 -21.34 -14.15 -2.13
C MET A 74 -19.86 -14.03 -2.52
N GLU A 75 -19.16 -15.14 -2.72
CA GLU A 75 -17.72 -15.21 -2.95
C GLU A 75 -17.31 -14.38 -4.17
N GLU A 76 -18.01 -14.54 -5.30
CA GLU A 76 -17.75 -13.77 -6.52
C GLU A 76 -17.98 -12.27 -6.32
N VAL A 77 -19.00 -11.92 -5.54
CA VAL A 77 -19.35 -10.52 -5.25
C VAL A 77 -18.27 -9.89 -4.38
N ALA A 78 -17.86 -10.58 -3.31
CA ALA A 78 -16.79 -10.15 -2.42
C ALA A 78 -15.47 -10.00 -3.18
N ALA A 79 -15.09 -10.99 -3.99
CA ALA A 79 -13.89 -10.92 -4.82
C ALA A 79 -13.93 -9.73 -5.78
N ARG A 80 -15.08 -9.45 -6.42
CA ARG A 80 -15.24 -8.29 -7.30
C ARG A 80 -15.09 -6.96 -6.55
N VAL A 81 -15.69 -6.86 -5.36
CA VAL A 81 -15.58 -5.65 -4.52
C VAL A 81 -14.14 -5.42 -4.09
N VAL A 82 -13.46 -6.45 -3.58
CA VAL A 82 -12.05 -6.35 -3.17
C VAL A 82 -11.17 -5.93 -4.34
N ASN A 83 -11.31 -6.58 -5.51
CA ASN A 83 -10.56 -6.20 -6.70
C ASN A 83 -10.78 -4.73 -7.08
N LYS A 84 -12.03 -4.28 -7.10
CA LYS A 84 -12.37 -2.88 -7.43
C LYS A 84 -11.79 -1.89 -6.42
N VAL A 85 -11.86 -2.21 -5.13
CA VAL A 85 -11.34 -1.35 -4.07
C VAL A 85 -9.82 -1.30 -4.11
N CYS A 86 -9.14 -2.44 -4.19
CA CYS A 86 -7.68 -2.50 -4.19
C CYS A 86 -7.04 -1.88 -5.44
N GLN A 87 -7.71 -1.93 -6.59
CA GLN A 87 -7.30 -1.18 -7.79
C GLN A 87 -7.13 0.33 -7.52
N LYS A 88 -7.94 0.90 -6.62
CA LYS A 88 -7.83 2.30 -6.19
C LYS A 88 -6.87 2.48 -5.01
N LEU A 89 -6.94 1.60 -4.02
CA LEU A 89 -6.17 1.75 -2.79
C LEU A 89 -4.66 1.68 -3.01
N VAL A 90 -4.16 0.82 -3.91
CA VAL A 90 -2.72 0.67 -4.12
C VAL A 90 -2.09 1.95 -4.68
N PRO A 91 -2.62 2.59 -5.75
CA PRO A 91 -2.15 3.90 -6.18
C PRO A 91 -2.31 5.00 -5.10
N ASP A 92 -3.46 5.06 -4.43
CA ASP A 92 -3.72 6.05 -3.37
C ASP A 92 -2.73 5.93 -2.21
N MET A 93 -2.32 4.71 -1.86
CA MET A 93 -1.29 4.43 -0.85
C MET A 93 0.04 5.10 -1.21
N TRP A 94 0.47 5.03 -2.47
CA TRP A 94 1.71 5.67 -2.93
C TRP A 94 1.59 7.20 -2.95
N TYR A 95 0.45 7.71 -3.37
CA TYR A 95 0.16 9.14 -3.34
C TYR A 95 0.20 9.70 -1.90
N GLU A 96 -0.47 9.05 -0.95
CA GLU A 96 -0.46 9.46 0.45
C GLU A 96 0.93 9.30 1.08
N ALA A 97 1.72 8.29 0.68
CA ALA A 97 3.10 8.13 1.14
C ALA A 97 3.98 9.31 0.73
N ARG A 98 3.81 9.85 -0.49
CA ARG A 98 4.50 11.06 -0.95
C ARG A 98 4.17 12.27 -0.07
N ILE A 99 2.88 12.50 0.18
CA ILE A 99 2.39 13.60 1.02
C ILE A 99 2.94 13.46 2.44
N GLN A 100 2.90 12.25 3.00
CA GLN A 100 3.40 12.01 4.35
C GLN A 100 4.91 12.25 4.43
N ALA A 101 5.68 11.92 3.40
CA ALA A 101 7.11 12.20 3.36
C ALA A 101 7.40 13.71 3.37
N VAL A 102 6.63 14.52 2.63
CA VAL A 102 6.73 15.99 2.69
C VAL A 102 6.51 16.49 4.12
N ILE A 103 5.41 16.07 4.75
CA ILE A 103 5.07 16.49 6.12
C ILE A 103 6.18 16.09 7.09
N THR A 104 6.63 14.83 7.03
CA THR A 104 7.67 14.30 7.90
C THR A 104 8.99 15.04 7.71
N TYR A 105 9.40 15.32 6.47
CA TYR A 105 10.63 16.05 6.18
C TYR A 105 10.61 17.46 6.78
N HIS A 106 9.53 18.22 6.56
CA HIS A 106 9.41 19.57 7.13
C HIS A 106 9.38 19.54 8.67
N ALA A 107 8.67 18.57 9.27
CA ALA A 107 8.64 18.43 10.71
C ALA A 107 10.01 18.04 11.31
N GLN A 108 10.73 17.12 10.68
CA GLN A 108 11.99 16.58 11.22
C GLN A 108 13.19 17.48 10.93
N VAL A 109 13.29 18.04 9.72
CA VAL A 109 14.46 18.79 9.24
C VAL A 109 14.26 20.29 9.43
N HIS A 110 13.11 20.83 9.02
CA HIS A 110 12.84 22.27 9.13
C HIS A 110 12.20 22.67 10.48
N LYS A 111 11.77 21.68 11.28
CA LYS A 111 11.03 21.90 12.53
C LYS A 111 9.77 22.76 12.32
N THR A 112 9.15 22.65 11.14
CA THR A 112 7.92 23.36 10.78
C THR A 112 6.76 22.41 10.59
N THR A 113 5.57 22.87 10.94
CA THR A 113 4.32 22.12 10.74
C THR A 113 3.77 22.42 9.35
N VAL A 114 3.67 21.39 8.52
CA VAL A 114 3.01 21.43 7.20
C VAL A 114 1.77 20.56 7.25
N ASN A 115 0.61 21.11 6.88
CA ASN A 115 -0.62 20.34 6.80
C ASN A 115 -0.74 19.61 5.44
N LYS A 116 -1.69 18.66 5.33
CA LYS A 116 -1.88 17.89 4.09
C LYS A 116 -2.17 18.77 2.87
N THR A 117 -2.93 19.86 3.03
CA THR A 117 -3.27 20.76 1.92
C THR A 117 -2.03 21.44 1.35
N GLN A 118 -1.13 21.90 2.22
CA GLN A 118 0.16 22.46 1.81
C GLN A 118 1.09 21.39 1.22
N ALA A 119 1.17 20.23 1.85
CA ALA A 119 2.06 19.16 1.40
C ALA A 119 1.73 18.66 -0.02
N ARG A 120 0.47 18.75 -0.46
CA ARG A 120 0.04 18.39 -1.83
C ARG A 120 0.70 19.24 -2.91
N THR A 121 1.04 20.49 -2.62
CA THR A 121 1.63 21.43 -3.59
C THR A 121 3.15 21.53 -3.49
N MET A 122 3.75 20.89 -2.49
CA MET A 122 5.19 20.90 -2.28
C MET A 122 5.85 19.74 -3.03
N GLN A 123 7.12 19.95 -3.41
CA GLN A 123 7.98 18.92 -3.95
C GLN A 123 9.26 18.84 -3.12
N LEU A 124 9.63 17.62 -2.75
CA LEU A 124 10.95 17.35 -2.20
C LEU A 124 11.90 16.97 -3.33
N THR A 125 13.19 17.18 -3.10
CA THR A 125 14.23 16.57 -3.94
C THR A 125 14.33 15.08 -3.64
N ARG A 126 14.91 14.31 -4.57
CA ARG A 126 15.19 12.88 -4.35
C ARG A 126 15.95 12.64 -3.05
N ALA A 127 16.99 13.43 -2.78
CA ALA A 127 17.79 13.29 -1.57
C ALA A 127 16.96 13.53 -0.30
N GLN A 128 16.04 14.49 -0.32
CA GLN A 128 15.15 14.78 0.79
C GLN A 128 14.15 13.63 1.03
N TYR A 129 13.56 13.06 -0.03
CA TYR A 129 12.70 11.88 0.11
C TYR A 129 13.44 10.70 0.77
N LEU A 130 14.71 10.48 0.44
CA LEU A 130 15.50 9.37 0.99
C LEU A 130 15.82 9.51 2.49
N LEU A 131 15.72 10.71 3.07
CA LEU A 131 15.87 10.92 4.51
C LEU A 131 14.64 10.47 5.32
N VAL A 132 13.49 10.36 4.67
CA VAL A 132 12.19 10.12 5.33
C VAL A 132 11.40 8.97 4.69
N PRO A 133 11.98 7.75 4.58
CA PRO A 133 11.25 6.61 4.07
C PRO A 133 10.04 6.28 4.98
N PRO A 134 8.89 5.93 4.41
CA PRO A 134 7.77 5.38 5.18
C PRO A 134 8.20 4.13 5.96
N SER A 135 7.73 3.97 7.19
CA SER A 135 8.12 2.85 8.06
C SER A 135 7.83 1.47 7.45
N TRP A 136 6.73 1.32 6.72
CA TRP A 136 6.35 0.08 6.03
C TRP A 136 7.23 -0.24 4.80
N LEU A 137 8.09 0.70 4.37
CA LEU A 137 9.11 0.49 3.34
C LEU A 137 10.53 0.39 3.90
N ALA A 138 10.69 0.32 5.22
CA ALA A 138 12.02 0.21 5.84
C ALA A 138 12.82 -1.01 5.36
N THR A 139 12.15 -2.09 4.93
CA THR A 139 12.80 -3.27 4.35
C THR A 139 12.86 -3.24 2.81
N HIS A 140 12.31 -2.20 2.18
CA HIS A 140 12.11 -2.09 0.73
C HIS A 140 12.66 -0.75 0.19
N HIS A 141 13.87 -0.36 0.62
CA HIS A 141 14.49 0.93 0.25
C HIS A 141 14.61 1.15 -1.27
N ALA A 142 14.88 0.10 -2.04
CA ALA A 142 14.99 0.19 -3.50
C ALA A 142 13.67 0.67 -4.15
N THR A 143 12.53 0.23 -3.62
CA THR A 143 11.22 0.74 -4.06
C THR A 143 11.06 2.22 -3.74
N TRP A 144 11.40 2.63 -2.51
CA TRP A 144 11.26 4.03 -2.12
C TRP A 144 12.12 4.95 -2.98
N GLU A 145 13.35 4.52 -3.27
CA GLU A 145 14.24 5.24 -4.17
C GLU A 145 13.69 5.31 -5.61
N TYR A 146 13.10 4.22 -6.11
CA TYR A 146 12.42 4.22 -7.41
C TYR A 146 11.29 5.25 -7.44
N MET A 147 10.47 5.30 -6.39
CA MET A 147 9.35 6.25 -6.30
C MET A 147 9.84 7.69 -6.17
N ALA A 148 10.86 7.96 -5.35
CA ALA A 148 11.47 9.27 -5.22
C ALA A 148 12.05 9.77 -6.56
N ARG A 149 12.66 8.87 -7.36
CA ARG A 149 13.09 9.20 -8.73
C ARG A 149 11.91 9.58 -9.60
N ARG A 150 10.87 8.73 -9.61
CA ARG A 150 9.66 8.95 -10.41
C ARG A 150 8.96 10.27 -10.08
N TRP A 151 8.82 10.64 -8.81
CA TRP A 151 8.15 11.89 -8.42
C TRP A 151 8.95 13.16 -8.68
N CYS A 152 10.26 13.04 -8.86
CA CYS A 152 11.15 14.15 -9.21
C CYS A 152 11.41 14.25 -10.71
N ASP A 153 10.86 13.35 -11.52
CA ASP A 153 10.96 13.39 -12.97
C ASP A 153 10.08 14.54 -13.51
N PRO A 154 10.60 15.45 -14.36
CA PRO A 154 9.80 16.52 -14.97
C PRO A 154 8.62 16.02 -15.82
N GLU A 155 8.66 14.77 -16.28
CA GLU A 155 7.59 14.17 -17.09
C GLU A 155 6.48 13.51 -16.25
N TRP A 156 6.58 13.53 -14.92
CA TRP A 156 5.60 12.95 -13.98
C TRP A 156 4.50 13.92 -13.56
#